data_AF-A0A7G1ITR6-F1
#
_entry.id   AF-A0A7G1ITR6-F1
#
_cell.length_a   1.000
_cell.length_b   1.000
_cell.length_c   1.000
_cell.angle_alpha   90.00
_cell.angle_beta   90.00
_cell.angle_gamma   90.00
#
_symmetry.space_group_name_H-M   'P 1'
#
loop_
_entity.id
_entity.type
_entity.pdbx_description
1 polymer ?
#
loop_
_entity_poly.entity_id
_entity_poly.type
_entity_poly.pdbx_seq_one_letter_code
_entity_poly.pdbx_strand_id
1 'polypeptide(L)'
;MDITIQNVRSPALEHNGRYYKVFQPRTRDELLKLHHMGCVGDTVLTDIQLEQGDFPTNFVEPTVTQRTLSGLFKDMRSIELELRDPNSTLWGKIQQNNQGALTQFFDTNVKSAIAQTAKEIRQEVRDAANSARVQVTPEGVTIGSTTLTGEQLASTISTSPKGVDIIAPRVRVKSDMIVDGAVTAGKLAAGSVTAEHIQAGAITGDKINVDDALIRNLTARDALIDKLTSKEVFATKIESVVSSSTFLEAYQGKIGGFTLGQFDQGGGRWISGVNHFAVGMGNGEGLGTRTAFWANWGDSWNTIGDRAWYVNTDGKMYCKNDSIFYRQVTFDTNCSVDCYGTQTFYKSPVFVHGIELGAADIYGDGSNPKGGKNTVVWWNQVGSGSVKYWGDKSSDRRLKENITDTAVKALDKINQLNMVAFDFIESKKHEEIGLIAQEAETIVPEVISRDPDNPDGYLHIDYTAFVPYLLKAVQELDQKIKEMEKLHG
;
A
#
# COMPACT_ATOMS: atom_id res chain seq x y z
N MET A 1 -28.25 -118.54 64.20
CA MET A 1 -27.95 -119.81 63.50
C MET A 1 -26.56 -120.26 63.89
N ASP A 2 -26.26 -121.56 64.03
CA ASP A 2 -24.90 -122.04 64.29
C ASP A 2 -24.29 -122.64 63.03
N ILE A 3 -22.98 -122.45 62.83
CA ILE A 3 -22.24 -123.05 61.72
C ILE A 3 -20.99 -123.74 62.27
N THR A 4 -20.73 -124.96 61.81
CA THR A 4 -19.47 -125.67 62.04
C THR A 4 -18.58 -125.55 60.82
N ILE A 5 -17.38 -125.03 61.04
CA ILE A 5 -16.32 -124.85 60.04
C ILE A 5 -15.01 -125.30 60.70
N GLN A 6 -14.16 -126.06 60.00
CA GLN A 6 -12.93 -126.63 60.57
C GLN A 6 -13.15 -127.36 61.91
N ASN A 7 -14.29 -128.07 62.04
CA ASN A 7 -14.82 -128.73 63.25
C ASN A 7 -15.17 -127.81 64.45
N VAL A 8 -15.01 -126.49 64.36
CA VAL A 8 -15.44 -125.55 65.41
C VAL A 8 -16.89 -125.11 65.15
N ARG A 9 -17.81 -125.46 66.07
CA ARG A 9 -19.19 -124.92 66.07
C ARG A 9 -19.21 -123.54 66.74
N SER A 10 -19.79 -122.54 66.08
CA SER A 10 -20.02 -121.21 66.67
C SER A 10 -21.21 -120.52 66.00
N PRO A 11 -21.84 -119.54 66.67
CA PRO A 11 -22.94 -118.78 66.06
C PRO A 11 -22.46 -118.01 64.82
N ALA A 12 -23.34 -117.95 63.82
CA ALA A 12 -23.28 -117.00 62.72
C ALA A 12 -23.62 -115.60 63.25
N LEU A 13 -23.02 -114.57 62.63
CA LEU A 13 -23.40 -113.20 62.87
C LEU A 13 -24.67 -112.88 62.09
N GLU A 14 -25.54 -112.04 62.65
CA GLU A 14 -26.73 -111.55 61.96
C GLU A 14 -26.49 -110.11 61.50
N HIS A 15 -26.75 -109.83 60.22
CA HIS A 15 -26.74 -108.48 59.67
C HIS A 15 -27.89 -108.34 58.67
N ASN A 16 -28.75 -107.35 58.88
CA ASN A 16 -29.94 -107.08 58.07
C ASN A 16 -30.81 -108.33 57.78
N GLY A 17 -31.02 -109.18 58.80
CA GLY A 17 -31.85 -110.40 58.70
C GLY A 17 -31.19 -111.59 57.99
N ARG A 18 -29.92 -111.49 57.57
CA ARG A 18 -29.13 -112.62 57.05
C ARG A 18 -28.13 -113.12 58.08
N TYR A 19 -28.01 -114.44 58.20
CA TYR A 19 -26.92 -115.10 58.93
C TYR A 19 -25.72 -115.28 58.03
N TYR A 20 -24.55 -114.80 58.47
CA TYR A 20 -23.29 -114.96 57.74
C TYR A 20 -22.15 -115.43 58.65
N LYS A 21 -21.14 -116.06 58.03
CA LYS A 21 -19.94 -116.54 58.73
C LYS A 21 -18.75 -116.53 57.79
N VAL A 22 -17.80 -115.64 58.05
CA VAL A 22 -16.52 -115.58 57.33
C VAL A 22 -15.69 -116.81 57.68
N PHE A 23 -15.04 -117.41 56.68
CA PHE A 23 -14.10 -118.51 56.86
C PHE A 23 -13.05 -118.53 55.75
N GLN A 24 -12.05 -119.39 55.89
CA GLN A 24 -10.97 -119.52 54.92
C GLN A 24 -10.74 -121.02 54.64
N PRO A 25 -11.10 -121.52 53.44
CA PRO A 25 -11.09 -122.95 53.16
C PRO A 25 -9.67 -123.53 53.09
N ARG A 26 -9.50 -124.74 53.61
CA ARG A 26 -8.23 -125.50 53.61
C ARG A 26 -8.07 -126.43 52.41
N THR A 27 -9.18 -126.84 51.80
CA THR A 27 -9.24 -127.71 50.62
C THR A 27 -10.35 -127.25 49.67
N ARG A 28 -10.29 -127.69 48.41
CA ARG A 28 -11.37 -127.48 47.43
C ARG A 28 -12.72 -128.02 47.94
N ASP A 29 -12.65 -129.15 48.66
CA ASP A 29 -13.79 -129.96 49.05
C ASP A 29 -14.05 -129.86 50.58
N GLU A 30 -13.77 -128.70 51.19
CA GLU A 30 -14.03 -128.48 52.62
C GLU A 30 -15.53 -128.43 52.92
N LEU A 31 -15.95 -129.19 53.95
CA LEU A 31 -17.35 -129.50 54.22
C LEU A 31 -17.89 -128.64 55.39
N LEU A 32 -18.58 -127.56 55.06
CA LEU A 32 -19.29 -126.71 56.03
C LEU A 32 -20.59 -127.38 56.51
N LYS A 33 -20.93 -127.22 57.79
CA LYS A 33 -22.21 -127.73 58.35
C LYS A 33 -23.04 -126.62 58.98
N LEU A 34 -24.25 -126.45 58.46
CA LEU A 34 -25.26 -125.52 58.93
C LEU A 34 -26.13 -126.19 60.01
N HIS A 35 -26.40 -125.53 61.14
CA HIS A 35 -27.24 -126.05 62.23
C HIS A 35 -28.47 -125.15 62.45
N HIS A 36 -29.65 -125.76 62.55
CA HIS A 36 -30.91 -125.04 62.74
C HIS A 36 -31.06 -124.42 64.14
N MET A 37 -32.05 -123.52 64.31
CA MET A 37 -32.29 -122.75 65.53
C MET A 37 -33.40 -123.31 66.44
N GLY A 38 -33.70 -124.62 66.39
CA GLY A 38 -34.67 -125.22 67.33
C GLY A 38 -36.12 -124.78 67.12
N CYS A 39 -36.48 -124.33 65.91
CA CYS A 39 -37.86 -124.02 65.55
C CYS A 39 -38.74 -125.28 65.46
N VAL A 40 -40.03 -125.12 65.74
CA VAL A 40 -41.07 -126.15 65.54
C VAL A 40 -41.72 -125.91 64.18
N GLY A 41 -41.13 -126.47 63.13
CA GLY A 41 -41.57 -126.32 61.74
C GLY A 41 -40.43 -126.55 60.74
N ASP A 42 -40.75 -126.59 59.45
CA ASP A 42 -39.76 -126.82 58.40
C ASP A 42 -38.76 -125.65 58.27
N THR A 43 -37.47 -125.97 58.28
CA THR A 43 -36.39 -125.00 58.02
C THR A 43 -36.00 -125.06 56.55
N VAL A 44 -36.52 -124.14 55.74
CA VAL A 44 -36.10 -124.00 54.33
C VAL A 44 -34.83 -123.14 54.27
N LEU A 45 -33.79 -123.66 53.63
CA LEU A 45 -32.56 -122.93 53.28
C LEU A 45 -32.56 -122.66 51.78
N THR A 46 -33.14 -121.53 51.37
CA THR A 46 -32.93 -120.97 50.02
C THR A 46 -31.63 -120.16 49.99
N ASP A 47 -31.22 -119.75 48.78
CA ASP A 47 -30.23 -118.68 48.56
C ASP A 47 -28.85 -118.92 49.21
N ILE A 48 -28.46 -120.20 49.33
CA ILE A 48 -27.14 -120.58 49.82
C ILE A 48 -26.08 -120.12 48.82
N GLN A 49 -25.22 -119.22 49.27
CA GLN A 49 -24.16 -118.65 48.47
C GLN A 49 -22.79 -118.95 49.10
N LEU A 50 -21.81 -119.23 48.25
CA LEU A 50 -20.40 -119.17 48.59
C LEU A 50 -19.77 -117.97 47.87
N GLU A 51 -19.08 -117.12 48.62
CA GLU A 51 -18.51 -115.86 48.13
C GLU A 51 -17.24 -115.49 48.87
N GLN A 52 -16.49 -114.54 48.32
CA GLN A 52 -15.12 -114.24 48.74
C GLN A 52 -15.04 -112.84 49.35
N GLY A 53 -15.02 -112.76 50.68
CA GLY A 53 -14.92 -111.53 51.45
C GLY A 53 -15.19 -111.74 52.93
N ASP A 54 -15.08 -110.66 53.70
CA ASP A 54 -15.40 -110.59 55.13
C ASP A 54 -16.81 -109.99 55.43
N PHE A 55 -17.58 -109.66 54.38
CA PHE A 55 -18.99 -109.21 54.41
C PHE A 55 -19.80 -109.71 53.14
N PRO A 56 -21.13 -109.97 53.19
CA PRO A 56 -21.88 -110.80 52.17
C PRO A 56 -22.71 -110.16 50.99
N THR A 57 -23.10 -110.94 49.91
CA THR A 57 -23.74 -110.60 48.56
C THR A 57 -24.81 -111.61 47.86
N ASN A 58 -24.72 -112.26 46.60
CA ASN A 58 -25.67 -113.32 45.89
C ASN A 58 -25.15 -114.51 44.83
N PHE A 59 -25.94 -115.56 44.34
CA PHE A 59 -25.55 -116.96 43.72
C PHE A 59 -26.09 -117.60 42.30
N VAL A 60 -25.79 -118.91 41.85
CA VAL A 60 -26.13 -119.67 40.51
C VAL A 60 -26.17 -121.31 40.41
N GLU A 61 -26.49 -122.04 39.25
CA GLU A 61 -26.78 -123.57 39.01
C GLU A 61 -26.52 -124.32 37.55
N PRO A 62 -26.69 -125.71 37.28
CA PRO A 62 -26.24 -126.60 36.09
C PRO A 62 -27.20 -127.63 35.26
N THR A 63 -26.74 -128.69 34.45
CA THR A 63 -27.55 -129.67 33.54
C THR A 63 -26.91 -131.07 32.97
N VAL A 64 -27.57 -131.98 32.14
CA VAL A 64 -27.18 -133.44 31.70
C VAL A 64 -27.68 -134.09 30.30
N THR A 65 -27.41 -135.39 29.88
CA THR A 65 -27.61 -136.09 28.50
C THR A 65 -27.93 -137.69 28.35
N GLN A 66 -27.94 -138.39 27.14
CA GLN A 66 -28.45 -139.81 26.80
C GLN A 66 -27.88 -140.68 25.55
N ARG A 67 -28.37 -141.94 25.17
CA ARG A 67 -27.79 -143.00 24.18
C ARG A 67 -28.74 -143.98 23.32
N THR A 68 -28.24 -144.96 22.48
CA THR A 68 -28.94 -145.84 21.41
C THR A 68 -28.49 -147.36 21.15
N LEU A 69 -28.97 -148.14 20.10
CA LEU A 69 -28.79 -149.65 19.79
C LEU A 69 -28.98 -150.16 18.26
N SER A 70 -28.78 -151.47 17.85
CA SER A 70 -28.79 -152.06 16.41
C SER A 70 -29.23 -153.57 16.09
N GLY A 71 -28.81 -154.29 14.99
CA GLY A 71 -29.51 -155.43 14.21
C GLY A 71 -28.87 -156.87 13.88
N LEU A 72 -29.24 -157.62 12.77
CA LEU A 72 -29.17 -159.16 12.66
C LEU A 72 -28.70 -160.08 11.41
N PHE A 73 -29.54 -160.66 10.49
CA PHE A 73 -29.47 -162.09 9.89
C PHE A 73 -29.06 -162.38 8.36
N LYS A 74 -28.86 -163.69 7.92
CA LYS A 74 -27.70 -164.22 7.12
C LYS A 74 -27.52 -163.76 5.63
N ASP A 75 -26.51 -164.17 4.86
CA ASP A 75 -25.93 -163.43 3.70
C ASP A 75 -26.85 -162.79 2.63
N MET A 76 -27.91 -163.42 2.13
CA MET A 76 -28.83 -162.74 1.20
C MET A 76 -29.72 -161.71 1.94
N ARG A 77 -30.07 -162.03 3.20
CA ARG A 77 -30.64 -161.07 4.15
C ARG A 77 -29.57 -160.15 4.74
N SER A 78 -28.27 -160.46 4.68
CA SER A 78 -27.20 -159.51 4.96
C SER A 78 -27.22 -158.46 3.86
N ILE A 79 -27.25 -158.81 2.57
CA ILE A 79 -27.33 -157.83 1.48
C ILE A 79 -28.64 -157.02 1.54
N GLU A 80 -29.78 -157.64 1.85
CA GLU A 80 -31.04 -156.90 2.04
C GLU A 80 -31.00 -155.99 3.29
N LEU A 81 -30.42 -156.45 4.41
CA LEU A 81 -30.18 -155.61 5.59
C LEU A 81 -29.13 -154.53 5.32
N GLU A 82 -28.13 -154.78 4.48
CA GLU A 82 -27.11 -153.80 4.12
C GLU A 82 -27.71 -152.69 3.25
N LEU A 83 -28.68 -153.01 2.38
CA LEU A 83 -29.42 -152.01 1.62
C LEU A 83 -30.49 -151.29 2.47
N ARG A 84 -31.00 -151.93 3.54
CA ARG A 84 -31.98 -151.34 4.48
C ARG A 84 -31.36 -150.57 5.67
N ASP A 85 -30.15 -150.88 6.09
CA ASP A 85 -29.42 -150.23 7.19
C ASP A 85 -28.48 -149.15 6.62
N PRO A 86 -28.72 -147.86 6.90
CA PRO A 86 -27.87 -146.76 6.44
C PRO A 86 -26.39 -146.87 6.83
N ASN A 87 -26.04 -147.71 7.81
CA ASN A 87 -24.69 -147.83 8.37
C ASN A 87 -23.89 -149.02 7.81
N SER A 88 -24.42 -149.73 6.81
CA SER A 88 -23.82 -150.98 6.33
C SER A 88 -22.54 -150.80 5.51
N THR A 89 -21.82 -151.89 5.27
CA THR A 89 -20.59 -151.90 4.46
C THR A 89 -20.86 -151.55 3.00
N LEU A 90 -22.04 -151.90 2.48
CA LEU A 90 -22.47 -151.56 1.12
C LEU A 90 -22.99 -150.13 1.02
N TRP A 91 -23.80 -149.66 1.98
CA TRP A 91 -24.27 -148.26 2.00
C TRP A 91 -23.09 -147.31 2.19
N GLY A 92 -22.17 -147.60 3.11
CA GLY A 92 -20.97 -146.78 3.32
C GLY A 92 -20.14 -146.56 2.04
N LYS A 93 -20.04 -147.58 1.16
CA LYS A 93 -19.39 -147.45 -0.15
C LYS A 93 -20.15 -146.56 -1.12
N ILE A 94 -21.47 -146.71 -1.21
CA ILE A 94 -22.32 -145.86 -2.08
C ILE A 94 -22.30 -144.41 -1.58
N GLN A 95 -22.36 -144.21 -0.25
CA GLN A 95 -22.33 -142.90 0.39
C GLN A 95 -20.97 -142.21 0.18
N GLN A 96 -19.85 -142.92 0.36
CA GLN A 96 -18.51 -142.39 0.04
C GLN A 96 -18.35 -142.02 -1.43
N ASN A 97 -18.89 -142.83 -2.35
CA ASN A 97 -18.83 -142.53 -3.79
C ASN A 97 -19.59 -141.23 -4.13
N ASN A 98 -20.83 -141.10 -3.65
CA ASN A 98 -21.64 -139.89 -3.81
C ASN A 98 -21.00 -138.67 -3.13
N GLN A 99 -20.40 -138.83 -1.94
CA GLN A 99 -19.71 -137.76 -1.23
C GLN A 99 -18.46 -137.29 -1.98
N GLY A 100 -17.70 -138.22 -2.59
CA GLY A 100 -16.57 -137.90 -3.47
C GLY A 100 -17.01 -137.06 -4.68
N ALA A 101 -18.05 -137.51 -5.39
CA ALA A 101 -18.59 -136.80 -6.55
C ALA A 101 -19.10 -135.39 -6.19
N LEU A 102 -19.83 -135.24 -5.08
CA LEU A 102 -20.30 -133.93 -4.59
C LEU A 102 -19.14 -132.99 -4.19
N THR A 103 -18.11 -133.53 -3.53
CA THR A 103 -16.92 -132.75 -3.14
C THR A 103 -16.18 -132.25 -4.38
N GLN A 104 -15.96 -133.12 -5.37
CA GLN A 104 -15.30 -132.77 -6.63
C GLN A 104 -16.07 -131.70 -7.41
N PHE A 105 -17.41 -131.77 -7.46
CA PHE A 105 -18.24 -130.73 -8.08
C PHE A 105 -18.09 -129.36 -7.39
N PHE A 106 -18.09 -129.34 -6.06
CA PHE A 106 -18.01 -128.10 -5.28
C PHE A 106 -16.65 -127.41 -5.42
N ASP A 107 -15.55 -128.16 -5.31
CA ASP A 107 -14.20 -127.60 -5.43
C ASP A 107 -13.84 -127.21 -6.88
N THR A 108 -14.29 -127.97 -7.89
CA THR A 108 -13.94 -127.69 -9.29
C THR A 108 -14.78 -126.55 -9.87
N ASN A 109 -16.10 -126.59 -9.69
CA ASN A 109 -17.01 -125.69 -10.42
C ASN A 109 -17.40 -124.47 -9.59
N VAL A 110 -17.80 -124.66 -8.33
CA VAL A 110 -18.37 -123.59 -7.49
C VAL A 110 -17.28 -122.63 -7.01
N LYS A 111 -16.17 -123.14 -6.45
CA LYS A 111 -15.02 -122.31 -6.02
C LYS A 111 -14.42 -121.50 -7.17
N SER A 112 -14.26 -122.12 -8.35
CA SER A 112 -13.64 -121.49 -9.52
C SER A 112 -14.43 -120.28 -10.01
N ALA A 113 -15.75 -120.42 -10.17
CA ALA A 113 -16.62 -119.32 -10.60
C ALA A 113 -16.59 -118.13 -9.61
N ILE A 114 -16.66 -118.39 -8.30
CA ILE A 114 -16.62 -117.35 -7.27
C ILE A 114 -15.28 -116.60 -7.28
N ALA A 115 -14.16 -117.31 -7.50
CA ALA A 115 -12.83 -116.69 -7.56
C ALA A 115 -12.66 -115.78 -8.79
N GLN A 116 -13.27 -116.12 -9.92
CA GLN A 116 -13.25 -115.31 -11.15
C GLN A 116 -13.95 -113.96 -10.93
N THR A 117 -15.22 -113.95 -10.51
CA THR A 117 -15.99 -112.72 -10.30
C THR A 117 -15.37 -111.79 -9.24
N ALA A 118 -14.78 -112.36 -8.18
CA ALA A 118 -14.09 -111.61 -7.13
C ALA A 118 -12.78 -110.91 -7.60
N LYS A 119 -12.25 -111.27 -8.77
CA LYS A 119 -11.10 -110.63 -9.40
C LYS A 119 -11.51 -109.42 -10.23
N GLU A 120 -12.60 -109.54 -10.99
CA GLU A 120 -13.11 -108.52 -11.91
C GLU A 120 -13.58 -107.26 -11.16
N ILE A 121 -14.34 -107.43 -10.06
CA ILE A 121 -14.80 -106.33 -9.21
C ILE A 121 -13.63 -105.51 -8.62
N ARG A 122 -12.48 -106.14 -8.31
CA ARG A 122 -11.28 -105.45 -7.81
C ARG A 122 -10.54 -104.66 -8.89
N GLN A 123 -10.92 -104.78 -10.15
CA GLN A 123 -10.32 -104.02 -11.24
C GLN A 123 -11.06 -102.69 -11.43
N GLU A 124 -12.38 -102.71 -11.67
CA GLU A 124 -13.20 -101.50 -11.82
C GLU A 124 -13.04 -100.51 -10.65
N VAL A 125 -13.05 -101.01 -9.40
CA VAL A 125 -12.90 -100.18 -8.20
C VAL A 125 -11.55 -99.47 -8.13
N ARG A 126 -10.48 -100.03 -8.71
CA ARG A 126 -9.16 -99.36 -8.79
C ARG A 126 -9.10 -98.34 -9.90
N ASP A 127 -9.72 -98.62 -11.05
CA ASP A 127 -9.68 -97.72 -12.19
C ASP A 127 -10.52 -96.46 -11.91
N ALA A 128 -11.70 -96.61 -11.28
CA ALA A 128 -12.50 -95.49 -10.78
C ALA A 128 -11.78 -94.62 -9.73
N ALA A 129 -10.99 -95.24 -8.82
CA ALA A 129 -10.23 -94.52 -7.80
C ALA A 129 -9.11 -93.64 -8.37
N ASN A 130 -8.57 -93.97 -9.54
CA ASN A 130 -7.55 -93.16 -10.21
C ASN A 130 -8.14 -91.91 -10.88
N SER A 131 -9.32 -92.00 -11.49
CA SER A 131 -9.96 -90.88 -12.19
C SER A 131 -10.36 -89.71 -11.29
N ALA A 132 -10.66 -89.98 -10.01
CA ALA A 132 -11.14 -88.99 -9.05
C ALA A 132 -10.03 -88.32 -8.21
N ARG A 133 -8.74 -88.64 -8.44
CA ARG A 133 -7.65 -88.15 -7.59
C ARG A 133 -7.33 -86.67 -7.89
N VAL A 134 -7.56 -85.81 -6.89
CA VAL A 134 -7.08 -84.42 -6.88
C VAL A 134 -5.67 -84.38 -6.28
N GLN A 135 -4.75 -83.69 -6.92
CA GLN A 135 -3.39 -83.44 -6.42
C GLN A 135 -3.02 -81.97 -6.61
N VAL A 136 -2.31 -81.40 -5.64
CA VAL A 136 -1.71 -80.07 -5.75
C VAL A 136 -0.22 -80.25 -5.98
N THR A 137 0.31 -79.63 -7.02
CA THR A 137 1.74 -79.60 -7.34
C THR A 137 2.24 -78.14 -7.32
N PRO A 138 3.56 -77.87 -7.36
CA PRO A 138 4.07 -76.50 -7.45
C PRO A 138 3.59 -75.74 -8.71
N GLU A 139 3.21 -76.46 -9.77
CA GLU A 139 2.83 -75.91 -11.08
C GLU A 139 1.31 -75.70 -11.25
N GLY A 140 0.48 -76.32 -10.41
CA GLY A 140 -0.97 -76.23 -10.52
C GLY A 140 -1.76 -77.24 -9.69
N VAL A 141 -3.04 -77.40 -10.02
CA VAL A 141 -3.91 -78.42 -9.42
C VAL A 141 -4.31 -79.44 -10.49
N THR A 142 -3.94 -80.70 -10.30
CA THR A 142 -4.31 -81.80 -11.20
C THR A 142 -5.56 -82.52 -10.67
N ILE A 143 -6.57 -82.66 -11.51
CA ILE A 143 -7.81 -83.38 -11.25
C ILE A 143 -7.92 -84.50 -12.29
N GLY A 144 -7.72 -85.75 -11.87
CA GLY A 144 -7.65 -86.89 -12.79
C GLY A 144 -6.53 -86.72 -13.81
N SER A 145 -6.89 -86.48 -15.07
CA SER A 145 -5.96 -86.24 -16.19
C SER A 145 -5.74 -84.76 -16.56
N THR A 146 -6.42 -83.82 -15.90
CA THR A 146 -6.38 -82.38 -16.26
C THR A 146 -5.62 -81.58 -15.21
N THR A 147 -4.54 -80.91 -15.61
CA THR A 147 -3.84 -79.93 -14.77
C THR A 147 -4.36 -78.52 -15.06
N LEU A 148 -4.79 -77.82 -14.01
CA LEU A 148 -5.14 -76.41 -14.02
C LEU A 148 -3.88 -75.58 -13.69
N THR A 149 -3.34 -74.89 -14.69
CA THR A 149 -2.20 -73.97 -14.53
C THR A 149 -2.65 -72.59 -14.06
N GLY A 150 -1.72 -71.80 -13.51
CA GLY A 150 -2.00 -70.40 -13.12
C GLY A 150 -2.48 -69.52 -14.29
N GLU A 151 -2.05 -69.81 -15.52
CA GLU A 151 -2.47 -69.10 -16.74
C GLU A 151 -3.92 -69.42 -17.14
N GLN A 152 -4.34 -70.68 -17.02
CA GLN A 152 -5.73 -71.09 -17.23
C GLN A 152 -6.67 -70.51 -16.15
N LEU A 153 -6.17 -70.41 -14.91
CA LEU A 153 -6.90 -69.75 -13.83
C LEU A 153 -7.04 -68.23 -14.09
N ALA A 154 -5.97 -67.59 -14.56
CA ALA A 154 -5.96 -66.16 -14.90
C ALA A 154 -6.88 -65.83 -16.09
N SER A 155 -6.96 -66.68 -17.12
CA SER A 155 -7.90 -66.48 -18.24
C SER A 155 -9.37 -66.60 -17.80
N THR A 156 -9.65 -67.47 -16.83
CA THR A 156 -10.98 -67.62 -16.20
C THR A 156 -11.35 -66.38 -15.36
N ILE A 157 -10.40 -65.81 -14.62
CA ILE A 157 -10.58 -64.56 -13.85
C ILE A 157 -10.81 -63.37 -14.81
N SER A 158 -10.03 -63.28 -15.90
CA SER A 158 -10.12 -62.22 -16.90
C SER A 158 -11.46 -62.21 -17.64
N THR A 159 -12.05 -63.38 -17.90
CA THR A 159 -13.34 -63.51 -18.60
C THR A 159 -14.57 -63.25 -17.71
N SER A 160 -14.42 -63.25 -16.38
CA SER A 160 -15.51 -62.85 -15.47
C SER A 160 -15.00 -62.06 -14.24
N PRO A 161 -14.52 -60.80 -14.41
CA PRO A 161 -13.91 -60.04 -13.31
C PRO A 161 -14.84 -59.79 -12.11
N LYS A 162 -16.15 -59.71 -12.35
CA LYS A 162 -17.18 -59.52 -11.31
C LYS A 162 -17.46 -60.77 -10.46
N GLY A 163 -16.87 -61.92 -10.79
CA GLY A 163 -17.04 -63.16 -10.04
C GLY A 163 -15.98 -63.41 -8.96
N VAL A 164 -15.03 -62.48 -8.76
CA VAL A 164 -13.77 -62.72 -8.03
C VAL A 164 -13.51 -61.69 -6.93
N ASP A 165 -14.56 -61.24 -6.25
CA ASP A 165 -14.44 -60.39 -5.05
C ASP A 165 -13.82 -61.20 -3.89
N ILE A 166 -12.58 -60.88 -3.51
CA ILE A 166 -11.87 -61.56 -2.41
C ILE A 166 -12.32 -60.99 -1.05
N ILE A 167 -13.55 -61.32 -0.66
CA ILE A 167 -14.14 -60.90 0.62
C ILE A 167 -13.60 -61.79 1.75
N ALA A 168 -12.48 -61.38 2.36
CA ALA A 168 -11.91 -62.05 3.54
C ALA A 168 -11.44 -61.03 4.59
N PRO A 169 -11.60 -61.29 5.91
CA PRO A 169 -11.19 -60.33 6.96
C PRO A 169 -9.70 -59.99 7.01
N ARG A 170 -8.84 -60.81 6.38
CA ARG A 170 -7.39 -60.62 6.29
C ARG A 170 -6.84 -61.16 4.96
N VAL A 171 -6.97 -60.39 3.89
CA VAL A 171 -6.26 -60.64 2.63
C VAL A 171 -4.79 -60.23 2.79
N ARG A 172 -3.84 -61.03 2.29
CA ARG A 172 -2.40 -60.68 2.26
C ARG A 172 -1.78 -61.03 0.91
N VAL A 173 -1.73 -60.04 0.03
CA VAL A 173 -0.89 -60.08 -1.18
C VAL A 173 0.57 -59.83 -0.79
N LYS A 174 1.53 -60.46 -1.48
CA LYS A 174 2.99 -60.34 -1.23
C LYS A 174 3.75 -59.63 -2.35
N SER A 175 3.04 -59.11 -3.34
CA SER A 175 3.56 -58.54 -4.58
C SER A 175 2.80 -57.26 -4.90
N ASP A 176 3.32 -56.46 -5.82
CA ASP A 176 2.75 -55.15 -6.17
C ASP A 176 1.34 -55.28 -6.74
N MET A 177 0.40 -54.53 -6.16
CA MET A 177 -1.01 -54.49 -6.62
C MET A 177 -1.24 -53.42 -7.69
N ILE A 178 -0.24 -52.60 -7.98
CA ILE A 178 -0.22 -51.58 -9.02
C ILE A 178 1.09 -51.79 -9.78
N VAL A 179 1.01 -52.24 -11.03
CA VAL A 179 2.17 -52.40 -11.92
C VAL A 179 2.48 -51.10 -12.66
N ASP A 180 3.66 -51.01 -13.29
CA ASP A 180 4.04 -49.84 -14.09
C ASP A 180 2.98 -49.52 -15.16
N GLY A 181 2.62 -48.24 -15.28
CA GLY A 181 1.56 -47.77 -16.18
C GLY A 181 0.12 -48.13 -15.76
N ALA A 182 -0.09 -48.82 -14.64
CA ALA A 182 -1.45 -49.20 -14.21
C ALA A 182 -2.31 -48.00 -13.80
N VAL A 183 -1.72 -46.87 -13.39
CA VAL A 183 -2.42 -45.59 -13.19
C VAL A 183 -2.23 -44.71 -14.43
N THR A 184 -3.28 -44.56 -15.23
CA THR A 184 -3.33 -43.68 -16.40
C THR A 184 -4.25 -42.48 -16.13
N ALA A 185 -4.13 -41.41 -16.90
CA ALA A 185 -4.93 -40.18 -16.70
C ALA A 185 -6.45 -40.45 -16.61
N GLY A 186 -6.99 -41.37 -17.43
CA GLY A 186 -8.41 -41.75 -17.40
C GLY A 186 -8.85 -42.56 -16.17
N LYS A 187 -7.94 -42.88 -15.23
CA LYS A 187 -8.23 -43.50 -13.93
C LYS A 187 -8.13 -42.51 -12.76
N LEU A 188 -7.75 -41.26 -13.02
CA LEU A 188 -7.75 -40.17 -12.05
C LEU A 188 -8.94 -39.26 -12.33
N ALA A 189 -9.63 -38.81 -11.29
CA ALA A 189 -10.70 -37.82 -11.46
C ALA A 189 -10.11 -36.40 -11.53
N ALA A 190 -10.80 -35.48 -12.20
CA ALA A 190 -10.37 -34.09 -12.26
C ALA A 190 -10.26 -33.51 -10.84
N GLY A 191 -9.05 -33.07 -10.46
CA GLY A 191 -8.76 -32.56 -9.10
C GLY A 191 -8.46 -33.62 -8.04
N SER A 192 -8.43 -34.93 -8.36
CA SER A 192 -8.11 -35.98 -7.38
C SER A 192 -6.64 -36.06 -6.97
N VAL A 193 -5.78 -35.24 -7.58
CA VAL A 193 -4.38 -35.04 -7.19
C VAL A 193 -4.22 -33.56 -6.88
N THR A 194 -4.25 -33.23 -5.59
CA THR A 194 -4.01 -31.86 -5.09
C THR A 194 -2.53 -31.68 -4.71
N ALA A 195 -2.12 -30.48 -4.33
CA ALA A 195 -0.76 -30.22 -3.85
C ALA A 195 -0.37 -31.10 -2.64
N GLU A 196 -1.31 -31.49 -1.78
CA GLU A 196 -1.07 -32.38 -0.63
C GLU A 196 -0.72 -33.82 -1.05
N HIS A 197 -1.11 -34.23 -2.26
CA HIS A 197 -0.80 -35.54 -2.84
C HIS A 197 0.58 -35.55 -3.54
N ILE A 198 1.25 -34.40 -3.66
CA ILE A 198 2.50 -34.21 -4.40
C ILE A 198 3.57 -33.72 -3.42
N GLN A 199 4.53 -34.58 -3.08
CA GLN A 199 5.68 -34.16 -2.27
C GLN A 199 6.49 -33.07 -2.99
N ALA A 200 7.08 -32.14 -2.22
CA ALA A 200 7.93 -31.09 -2.78
C ALA A 200 9.09 -31.69 -3.59
N GLY A 201 9.16 -31.35 -4.88
CA GLY A 201 10.16 -31.90 -5.81
C GLY A 201 9.76 -33.20 -6.53
N ALA A 202 8.59 -33.79 -6.24
CA ALA A 202 8.12 -35.02 -6.91
C ALA A 202 7.78 -34.83 -8.41
N ILE A 203 7.61 -33.59 -8.86
CA ILE A 203 7.51 -33.22 -10.29
C ILE A 203 8.74 -32.36 -10.62
N THR A 204 9.69 -32.94 -11.35
CA THR A 204 10.88 -32.25 -11.85
C THR A 204 10.58 -31.52 -13.16
N GLY A 205 11.40 -30.52 -13.52
CA GLY A 205 11.13 -29.65 -14.69
C GLY A 205 11.04 -30.38 -16.02
N ASP A 206 11.74 -31.50 -16.19
CA ASP A 206 11.68 -32.38 -17.36
C ASP A 206 10.38 -33.21 -17.45
N LYS A 207 9.54 -33.19 -16.41
CA LYS A 207 8.20 -33.81 -16.39
C LYS A 207 7.07 -32.80 -16.60
N ILE A 208 7.39 -31.50 -16.72
CA ILE A 208 6.43 -30.44 -17.00
C ILE A 208 6.51 -30.12 -18.50
N ASN A 209 5.42 -30.33 -19.23
CA ASN A 209 5.32 -29.81 -20.59
C ASN A 209 5.08 -28.29 -20.52
N VAL A 210 6.07 -27.50 -20.91
CA VAL A 210 6.01 -26.04 -20.85
C VAL A 210 5.43 -25.51 -22.17
N ASP A 211 4.11 -25.38 -22.21
CA ASP A 211 3.38 -24.83 -23.37
C ASP A 211 3.24 -23.30 -23.32
N ASP A 212 2.78 -22.72 -24.44
CA ASP A 212 2.55 -21.27 -24.55
C ASP A 212 1.56 -20.73 -23.50
N ALA A 213 0.62 -21.53 -22.99
CA ALA A 213 -0.35 -21.07 -21.99
C ALA A 213 0.30 -20.98 -20.59
N LEU A 214 1.22 -21.88 -20.26
CA LEU A 214 2.05 -21.80 -19.06
C LEU A 214 3.05 -20.63 -19.17
N ILE A 215 3.74 -20.49 -20.32
CA ILE A 215 4.66 -19.38 -20.58
C ILE A 215 3.93 -18.03 -20.48
N ARG A 216 2.73 -17.89 -21.08
CA ARG A 216 1.93 -16.67 -20.97
C ARG A 216 1.48 -16.36 -19.54
N ASN A 217 1.18 -17.36 -18.71
CA ASN A 217 0.85 -17.15 -17.29
C ASN A 217 2.06 -16.68 -16.46
N LEU A 218 3.25 -17.21 -16.73
CA LEU A 218 4.48 -16.80 -16.06
C LEU A 218 4.91 -15.39 -16.51
N THR A 219 5.04 -15.16 -17.82
CA THR A 219 5.41 -13.84 -18.38
C THR A 219 4.40 -12.74 -18.07
N ALA A 220 3.10 -13.05 -17.92
CA ALA A 220 2.12 -12.07 -17.46
C ALA A 220 2.29 -11.69 -15.97
N ARG A 221 2.86 -12.57 -15.15
CA ARG A 221 3.25 -12.25 -13.76
C ARG A 221 4.55 -11.45 -13.74
N ASP A 222 5.55 -11.83 -14.52
CA ASP A 222 6.81 -11.07 -14.62
C ASP A 222 6.55 -9.64 -15.12
N ALA A 223 5.77 -9.47 -16.19
CA ALA A 223 5.38 -8.16 -16.70
C ALA A 223 4.50 -7.35 -15.72
N LEU A 224 3.79 -8.02 -14.80
CA LEU A 224 3.08 -7.36 -13.69
C LEU A 224 4.05 -6.93 -12.58
N ILE A 225 5.05 -7.75 -12.25
CA ILE A 225 6.12 -7.46 -11.29
C ILE A 225 6.97 -6.29 -11.79
N ASP A 226 7.44 -6.32 -13.04
CA ASP A 226 8.15 -5.19 -13.67
C ASP A 226 7.35 -3.89 -13.61
N LYS A 227 6.03 -3.97 -13.86
CA LYS A 227 5.13 -2.81 -13.85
C LYS A 227 4.80 -2.32 -12.44
N LEU A 228 4.83 -3.19 -11.43
CA LEU A 228 4.74 -2.82 -10.02
C LEU A 228 6.06 -2.17 -9.56
N THR A 229 7.19 -2.82 -9.81
CA THR A 229 8.54 -2.34 -9.45
C THR A 229 8.87 -1.02 -10.14
N SER A 230 8.48 -0.86 -11.42
CA SER A 230 8.61 0.41 -12.15
C SER A 230 7.76 1.52 -11.52
N LYS A 231 6.53 1.23 -11.07
CA LYS A 231 5.69 2.19 -10.35
C LYS A 231 6.23 2.53 -8.97
N GLU A 232 6.74 1.54 -8.24
CA GLU A 232 7.33 1.71 -6.91
C GLU A 232 8.61 2.56 -6.99
N VAL A 233 9.54 2.20 -7.87
CA VAL A 233 10.75 3.00 -8.16
C VAL A 233 10.39 4.42 -8.62
N PHE A 234 9.35 4.60 -9.45
CA PHE A 234 8.89 5.93 -9.86
C PHE A 234 8.29 6.73 -8.70
N ALA A 235 7.46 6.10 -7.86
CA ALA A 235 6.86 6.72 -6.67
C ALA A 235 7.95 7.11 -5.66
N THR A 236 8.82 6.19 -5.25
CA THR A 236 9.96 6.47 -4.34
C THR A 236 10.90 7.54 -4.92
N LYS A 237 11.10 7.58 -6.25
CA LYS A 237 11.94 8.60 -6.88
C LYS A 237 11.26 9.98 -6.92
N ILE A 238 9.94 10.04 -7.11
CA ILE A 238 9.20 11.31 -6.94
C ILE A 238 9.17 11.73 -5.48
N GLU A 239 8.87 10.84 -4.53
CA GLU A 239 8.83 11.17 -3.10
C GLU A 239 10.21 11.64 -2.60
N SER A 240 11.31 11.03 -3.02
CA SER A 240 12.66 11.51 -2.66
C SER A 240 13.00 12.87 -3.28
N VAL A 241 12.52 13.20 -4.48
CA VAL A 241 12.72 14.49 -5.16
C VAL A 241 11.79 15.58 -4.61
N VAL A 242 10.59 15.23 -4.14
CA VAL A 242 9.61 16.16 -3.55
C VAL A 242 9.89 16.39 -2.06
N SER A 243 10.37 15.37 -1.34
CA SER A 243 10.75 15.47 0.07
C SER A 243 12.15 16.07 0.28
N SER A 244 12.94 16.27 -0.78
CA SER A 244 14.15 17.09 -0.74
C SER A 244 13.80 18.52 -1.14
N SER A 245 13.59 19.39 -0.14
CA SER A 245 13.35 20.84 -0.35
C SER A 245 14.44 21.51 -1.20
N THR A 246 15.63 20.91 -1.24
CA THR A 246 16.79 21.34 -1.99
C THR A 246 16.71 21.12 -3.50
N PHE A 247 15.71 20.39 -4.06
CA PHE A 247 15.67 20.11 -5.50
C PHE A 247 15.59 21.40 -6.36
N LEU A 248 14.76 22.37 -5.96
CA LEU A 248 14.69 23.67 -6.63
C LEU A 248 15.84 24.61 -6.22
N GLU A 249 16.45 24.41 -5.04
CA GLU A 249 17.65 25.14 -4.62
C GLU A 249 18.89 24.73 -5.41
N ALA A 250 18.95 23.50 -5.91
CA ALA A 250 20.03 22.99 -6.76
C ALA A 250 19.78 23.20 -8.26
N TYR A 251 18.63 23.74 -8.66
CA TYR A 251 18.27 23.88 -10.06
C TYR A 251 19.05 25.02 -10.75
N GLN A 252 19.87 24.64 -11.74
CA GLN A 252 20.48 25.55 -12.71
C GLN A 252 20.00 25.18 -14.12
N GLY A 253 19.41 26.13 -14.84
CA GLY A 253 18.72 25.83 -16.10
C GLY A 253 17.80 26.95 -16.58
N LYS A 254 16.75 26.60 -17.33
CA LYS A 254 15.78 27.55 -17.90
C LYS A 254 14.33 27.16 -17.59
N ILE A 255 13.58 28.09 -17.01
CA ILE A 255 12.16 27.93 -16.67
C ILE A 255 11.38 29.08 -17.33
N GLY A 256 10.41 28.77 -18.18
CA GLY A 256 9.51 29.78 -18.79
C GLY A 256 10.19 30.86 -19.64
N GLY A 257 11.43 30.66 -20.07
CA GLY A 257 12.25 31.68 -20.76
C GLY A 257 13.22 32.46 -19.85
N PHE A 258 13.13 32.29 -18.53
CA PHE A 258 14.11 32.81 -17.58
C PHE A 258 15.23 31.80 -17.35
N THR A 259 16.45 32.29 -17.16
CA THR A 259 17.63 31.52 -16.76
C THR A 259 17.77 31.60 -15.25
N LEU A 260 17.92 30.45 -14.58
CA LEU A 260 18.21 30.34 -13.14
C LEU A 260 19.62 29.74 -12.97
N GLY A 261 20.44 30.32 -12.08
CA GLY A 261 21.76 29.76 -11.77
C GLY A 261 22.80 30.78 -11.34
N GLN A 262 24.07 30.45 -11.57
CA GLN A 262 25.21 31.37 -11.39
C GLN A 262 25.70 31.89 -12.75
N PHE A 263 26.43 33.01 -12.76
CA PHE A 263 27.09 33.53 -13.97
C PHE A 263 28.61 33.44 -13.83
N ASP A 264 29.32 33.18 -14.93
CA ASP A 264 30.77 32.95 -14.95
C ASP A 264 31.62 34.09 -14.35
N GLN A 265 31.06 35.31 -14.24
CA GLN A 265 31.70 36.50 -13.66
C GLN A 265 30.93 37.09 -12.47
N GLY A 266 29.92 36.38 -11.93
CA GLY A 266 29.04 36.88 -10.86
C GLY A 266 28.96 35.92 -9.68
N GLY A 267 29.35 36.39 -8.49
CA GLY A 267 29.05 35.70 -7.23
C GLY A 267 27.55 35.60 -6.97
N GLY A 268 27.14 34.69 -6.08
CA GLY A 268 25.73 34.49 -5.75
C GLY A 268 24.94 33.72 -6.82
N ARG A 269 23.62 33.91 -6.82
CA ARG A 269 22.65 33.22 -7.69
C ARG A 269 21.65 34.22 -8.26
N TRP A 270 21.17 33.95 -9.47
CA TRP A 270 20.47 34.93 -10.29
C TRP A 270 19.26 34.32 -11.01
N ILE A 271 18.26 35.16 -11.26
CA ILE A 271 17.16 34.91 -12.20
C ILE A 271 17.23 36.00 -13.27
N SER A 272 17.40 35.63 -14.53
CA SER A 272 17.54 36.59 -15.64
C SER A 272 16.78 36.18 -16.90
N GLY A 273 16.75 37.05 -17.91
CA GLY A 273 16.31 36.66 -19.25
C GLY A 273 17.23 35.63 -19.93
N VAL A 274 16.87 35.22 -21.15
CA VAL A 274 17.73 34.40 -22.03
C VAL A 274 19.03 35.13 -22.37
N ASN A 275 18.94 36.43 -22.67
CA ASN A 275 20.06 37.35 -22.55
C ASN A 275 20.10 37.84 -21.09
N HIS A 276 21.17 37.49 -20.37
CA HIS A 276 21.31 37.82 -18.96
C HIS A 276 21.54 39.32 -18.70
N PHE A 277 22.05 40.08 -19.67
CA PHE A 277 22.19 41.54 -19.56
C PHE A 277 20.86 42.29 -19.74
N ALA A 278 19.89 41.69 -20.45
CA ALA A 278 18.64 42.37 -20.80
C ALA A 278 17.73 42.63 -19.59
N VAL A 279 17.66 41.70 -18.64
CA VAL A 279 16.92 41.84 -17.37
C VAL A 279 17.35 40.76 -16.38
N GLY A 280 17.34 41.08 -15.08
CA GLY A 280 17.39 40.06 -14.03
C GLY A 280 17.46 40.61 -12.60
N MET A 281 17.56 39.68 -11.66
CA MET A 281 17.61 39.89 -10.21
C MET A 281 18.54 38.87 -9.55
N GLY A 282 19.28 39.29 -8.52
CA GLY A 282 20.17 38.44 -7.72
C GLY A 282 19.59 38.07 -6.36
N ASN A 283 20.13 37.00 -5.76
CA ASN A 283 19.83 36.57 -4.39
C ASN A 283 20.51 37.43 -3.30
N GLY A 284 21.28 38.46 -3.68
CA GLY A 284 22.02 39.35 -2.76
C GLY A 284 23.28 38.75 -2.15
N GLU A 285 23.68 37.54 -2.54
CA GLU A 285 24.83 36.82 -1.99
C GLU A 285 26.16 37.36 -2.54
N GLY A 286 27.07 37.77 -1.65
CA GLY A 286 28.40 38.25 -2.00
C GLY A 286 28.96 39.24 -0.96
N LEU A 287 30.14 39.80 -1.25
CA LEU A 287 30.77 40.81 -0.40
C LEU A 287 30.65 42.22 -1.03
N GLY A 288 30.31 43.20 -0.19
CA GLY A 288 30.14 44.61 -0.58
C GLY A 288 28.86 44.87 -1.39
N THR A 289 28.68 46.11 -1.83
CA THR A 289 27.55 46.52 -2.67
C THR A 289 27.59 45.80 -4.02
N ARG A 290 26.47 45.15 -4.38
CA ARG A 290 26.26 44.43 -5.65
C ARG A 290 24.99 44.94 -6.32
N THR A 291 24.78 44.60 -7.58
CA THR A 291 23.48 44.84 -8.24
C THR A 291 22.45 43.86 -7.72
N ALA A 292 21.33 44.35 -7.19
CA ALA A 292 20.21 43.55 -6.71
C ALA A 292 19.24 43.20 -7.86
N PHE A 293 18.93 44.18 -8.72
CA PHE A 293 18.21 43.96 -9.98
C PHE A 293 18.67 44.92 -11.07
N TRP A 294 18.45 44.55 -12.34
CA TRP A 294 18.76 45.38 -13.50
C TRP A 294 17.77 45.16 -14.65
N ALA A 295 17.67 46.17 -15.50
CA ALA A 295 17.14 46.11 -16.85
C ALA A 295 18.13 46.79 -17.81
N ASN A 296 18.29 46.19 -19.00
CA ASN A 296 19.05 46.73 -20.11
C ASN A 296 20.51 47.13 -19.77
N TRP A 297 21.24 46.23 -19.11
CA TRP A 297 22.59 46.47 -18.59
C TRP A 297 23.62 46.80 -19.70
N GLY A 298 23.41 46.28 -20.92
CA GLY A 298 24.33 46.40 -22.05
C GLY A 298 24.69 45.01 -22.59
N ASP A 299 25.96 44.82 -22.96
CA ASP A 299 26.48 43.57 -23.56
C ASP A 299 27.65 42.96 -22.76
N SER A 300 27.97 43.50 -21.58
CA SER A 300 29.09 43.04 -20.73
C SER A 300 28.89 43.40 -19.27
N TRP A 301 29.21 42.47 -18.35
CA TRP A 301 29.20 42.73 -16.90
C TRP A 301 30.19 43.83 -16.47
N ASN A 302 31.24 44.05 -17.26
CA ASN A 302 32.30 45.01 -16.97
C ASN A 302 31.98 46.43 -17.44
N THR A 303 30.93 46.62 -18.27
CA THR A 303 30.58 47.91 -18.88
C THR A 303 29.08 48.15 -18.80
N ILE A 304 28.65 48.99 -17.87
CA ILE A 304 27.25 49.40 -17.73
C ILE A 304 26.89 50.34 -18.89
N GLY A 305 26.02 49.89 -19.80
CA GLY A 305 25.55 50.64 -20.96
C GLY A 305 24.74 51.89 -20.58
N ASP A 306 24.61 52.85 -21.49
CA ASP A 306 23.98 54.15 -21.19
C ASP A 306 22.46 54.11 -21.09
N ARG A 307 21.83 52.99 -21.47
CA ARG A 307 20.40 52.75 -21.31
C ARG A 307 20.04 51.80 -20.15
N ALA A 308 20.99 51.59 -19.23
CA ALA A 308 20.79 50.73 -18.08
C ALA A 308 19.96 51.40 -16.97
N TRP A 309 19.13 50.59 -16.33
CA TRP A 309 18.47 50.91 -15.06
C TRP A 309 18.71 49.78 -14.08
N TYR A 310 19.15 50.09 -12.86
CA TYR A 310 19.48 49.08 -11.86
C TYR A 310 19.33 49.62 -10.44
N VAL A 311 19.15 48.69 -9.49
CA VAL A 311 19.25 48.97 -8.05
C VAL A 311 20.34 48.10 -7.46
N ASN A 312 21.11 48.67 -6.54
CA ASN A 312 22.14 47.98 -5.78
C ASN A 312 21.60 47.41 -4.45
N THR A 313 22.36 46.49 -3.83
CA THR A 313 22.03 45.88 -2.53
C THR A 313 22.06 46.84 -1.35
N ASP A 314 22.55 48.08 -1.54
CA ASP A 314 22.41 49.19 -0.59
C ASP A 314 21.14 50.05 -0.84
N GLY A 315 20.25 49.60 -1.72
CA GLY A 315 18.99 50.25 -2.06
C GLY A 315 19.10 51.41 -3.06
N LYS A 316 20.30 51.82 -3.48
CA LYS A 316 20.46 52.94 -4.42
C LYS A 316 19.98 52.57 -5.82
N MET A 317 19.08 53.39 -6.37
CA MET A 317 18.59 53.30 -7.74
C MET A 317 19.44 54.17 -8.67
N TYR A 318 19.80 53.60 -9.82
CA TYR A 318 20.55 54.26 -10.88
C TYR A 318 19.77 54.14 -12.19
N CYS A 319 19.48 55.26 -12.83
CA CYS A 319 18.91 55.33 -14.18
C CYS A 319 19.87 56.15 -15.04
N LYS A 320 20.44 55.55 -16.09
CA LYS A 320 21.36 56.25 -17.01
C LYS A 320 20.66 56.91 -18.20
N ASN A 321 19.35 56.72 -18.34
CA ASN A 321 18.48 57.23 -19.41
C ASN A 321 17.28 57.96 -18.80
N ASP A 322 16.37 58.47 -19.65
CA ASP A 322 15.11 59.10 -19.28
C ASP A 322 14.29 58.30 -18.26
N SER A 323 13.73 59.02 -17.28
CA SER A 323 12.69 58.50 -16.38
C SER A 323 11.47 59.42 -16.44
N ILE A 324 10.28 58.84 -16.56
CA ILE A 324 9.02 59.56 -16.83
C ILE A 324 8.01 59.25 -15.73
N PHE A 325 7.54 60.28 -15.04
CA PHE A 325 6.62 60.17 -13.92
C PHE A 325 5.27 60.83 -14.25
N TYR A 326 4.20 60.03 -14.27
CA TYR A 326 2.85 60.48 -14.70
C TYR A 326 2.00 61.16 -13.62
N ARG A 327 2.47 61.24 -12.36
CA ARG A 327 1.68 61.73 -11.22
C ARG A 327 2.47 62.66 -10.31
N GLN A 328 3.15 62.11 -9.31
CA GLN A 328 3.85 62.86 -8.26
C GLN A 328 5.21 62.22 -8.02
N VAL A 329 6.23 63.05 -7.85
CA VAL A 329 7.52 62.70 -7.25
C VAL A 329 7.58 63.47 -5.93
N THR A 330 7.98 62.80 -4.84
CA THR A 330 8.08 63.41 -3.51
C THR A 330 9.50 63.24 -3.00
N PHE A 331 10.06 64.32 -2.47
CA PHE A 331 11.34 64.36 -1.79
C PHE A 331 11.08 64.66 -0.31
N ASP A 332 11.78 63.98 0.59
CA ASP A 332 11.67 64.23 2.03
C ASP A 332 12.58 65.41 2.44
N THR A 333 12.44 65.84 3.68
CA THR A 333 13.20 66.89 4.39
C THR A 333 14.72 66.84 4.16
N ASN A 334 15.28 65.64 3.99
CA ASN A 334 16.73 65.38 3.87
C ASN A 334 17.14 64.91 2.46
N CYS A 335 16.47 65.38 1.41
CA CYS A 335 16.80 65.06 0.01
C CYS A 335 17.48 66.24 -0.72
N SER A 336 18.46 65.94 -1.58
CA SER A 336 18.98 66.87 -2.60
C SER A 336 18.50 66.46 -4.00
N VAL A 337 18.48 67.41 -4.94
CA VAL A 337 18.17 67.19 -6.35
C VAL A 337 19.24 67.89 -7.19
N ASP A 338 20.30 67.14 -7.53
CA ASP A 338 21.53 67.72 -8.09
C ASP A 338 21.43 67.92 -9.62
N CYS A 339 20.88 69.07 -10.03
CA CYS A 339 20.64 69.42 -11.43
C CYS A 339 21.88 69.98 -12.16
N TYR A 340 22.73 69.12 -12.71
CA TYR A 340 23.93 69.52 -13.47
C TYR A 340 23.69 70.22 -14.83
N GLY A 341 22.45 70.34 -15.29
CA GLY A 341 22.10 70.93 -16.59
C GLY A 341 20.80 71.75 -16.54
N THR A 342 20.49 72.43 -17.64
CA THR A 342 19.31 73.31 -17.76
C THR A 342 18.01 72.61 -17.38
N GLN A 343 17.25 73.21 -16.47
CA GLN A 343 15.92 72.74 -16.07
C GLN A 343 14.84 73.53 -16.81
N THR A 344 13.86 72.83 -17.40
CA THR A 344 12.81 73.43 -18.23
C THR A 344 11.43 73.03 -17.73
N PHE A 345 10.63 74.01 -17.32
CA PHE A 345 9.27 73.80 -16.83
C PHE A 345 8.24 74.24 -17.90
N TYR A 346 7.46 73.29 -18.43
CA TYR A 346 6.42 73.57 -19.45
C TYR A 346 5.19 74.33 -18.93
N LYS A 347 5.10 74.55 -17.61
CA LYS A 347 4.11 75.34 -16.89
C LYS A 347 4.81 76.05 -15.74
N SER A 348 4.26 77.18 -15.29
CA SER A 348 4.84 77.97 -14.19
C SER A 348 5.01 77.10 -12.93
N PRO A 349 6.23 76.93 -12.40
CA PRO A 349 6.44 76.25 -11.12
C PRO A 349 5.89 77.09 -9.96
N VAL A 350 5.47 76.42 -8.88
CA VAL A 350 4.91 77.06 -7.68
C VAL A 350 5.80 76.73 -6.48
N PHE A 351 6.39 77.75 -5.87
CA PHE A 351 7.28 77.63 -4.72
C PHE A 351 6.61 78.19 -3.47
N VAL A 352 5.98 77.30 -2.69
CA VAL A 352 5.10 77.68 -1.54
C VAL A 352 5.84 78.46 -0.45
N HIS A 353 7.16 78.26 -0.31
CA HIS A 353 8.01 78.90 0.69
C HIS A 353 9.12 79.78 0.06
N GLY A 354 8.93 80.23 -1.17
CA GLY A 354 9.89 81.07 -1.89
C GLY A 354 11.04 80.31 -2.54
N ILE A 355 12.05 81.06 -3.00
CA ILE A 355 13.24 80.55 -3.71
C ILE A 355 14.47 81.18 -3.06
N GLU A 356 15.46 80.38 -2.69
CA GLU A 356 16.77 80.85 -2.23
C GLU A 356 17.80 80.70 -3.37
N LEU A 357 18.56 81.77 -3.64
CA LEU A 357 19.43 81.89 -4.82
C LEU A 357 20.93 81.88 -4.47
N GLY A 358 21.27 81.89 -3.17
CA GLY A 358 22.63 82.03 -2.68
C GLY A 358 23.29 83.33 -3.16
N ALA A 359 24.31 83.20 -4.01
CA ALA A 359 25.07 84.32 -4.57
C ALA A 359 24.67 84.71 -6.01
N ALA A 360 23.60 84.11 -6.56
CA ALA A 360 23.04 84.44 -7.87
C ALA A 360 21.77 85.31 -7.74
N ASP A 361 21.33 85.90 -8.85
CA ASP A 361 20.11 86.71 -8.95
C ASP A 361 19.18 86.14 -10.04
N ILE A 362 17.91 86.53 -10.02
CA ILE A 362 16.94 86.12 -11.05
C ILE A 362 17.06 87.03 -12.26
N TYR A 363 17.29 86.41 -13.42
CA TYR A 363 17.37 87.09 -14.71
C TYR A 363 16.17 86.76 -15.60
N GLY A 364 15.53 87.79 -16.16
CA GLY A 364 14.45 87.68 -17.15
C GLY A 364 14.85 88.20 -18.54
N ASP A 365 14.34 87.58 -19.60
CA ASP A 365 14.54 88.04 -20.97
C ASP A 365 13.43 89.03 -21.39
N GLY A 366 13.80 90.11 -22.09
CA GLY A 366 12.92 91.22 -22.45
C GLY A 366 13.71 92.50 -22.76
N SER A 367 13.07 93.52 -23.33
CA SER A 367 13.74 94.77 -23.71
C SER A 367 14.10 95.63 -22.49
N ASN A 368 15.37 96.05 -22.41
CA ASN A 368 15.91 96.89 -21.35
C ASN A 368 16.73 98.04 -21.99
N PRO A 369 16.54 99.32 -21.62
CA PRO A 369 17.32 100.44 -22.15
C PRO A 369 18.85 100.34 -22.02
N LYS A 370 19.37 99.48 -21.12
CA LYS A 370 20.80 99.21 -20.97
C LYS A 370 21.32 98.03 -21.83
N GLY A 371 20.43 97.30 -22.49
CA GLY A 371 20.73 96.01 -23.12
C GLY A 371 20.98 94.90 -22.08
N GLY A 372 21.21 93.68 -22.59
CA GLY A 372 21.39 92.49 -21.75
C GLY A 372 20.10 91.95 -21.14
N LYS A 373 20.23 91.06 -20.15
CA LYS A 373 19.09 90.49 -19.39
C LYS A 373 18.54 91.51 -18.39
N ASN A 374 17.27 91.37 -18.05
CA ASN A 374 16.62 92.10 -16.95
C ASN A 374 16.99 91.42 -15.63
N THR A 375 17.34 92.20 -14.62
CA THR A 375 17.50 91.74 -13.23
C THR A 375 16.21 92.02 -12.45
N VAL A 376 15.80 91.12 -11.55
CA VAL A 376 14.75 91.45 -10.57
C VAL A 376 15.26 92.56 -9.66
N VAL A 377 14.42 93.58 -9.43
CA VAL A 377 14.71 94.64 -8.44
C VAL A 377 14.01 94.27 -7.14
N TRP A 378 14.79 93.97 -6.11
CA TRP A 378 14.28 93.62 -4.79
C TRP A 378 13.92 94.90 -4.02
N TRP A 379 12.85 94.87 -3.19
CA TRP A 379 12.29 96.09 -2.56
C TRP A 379 13.31 96.87 -1.72
N ASN A 380 14.23 96.18 -1.06
CA ASN A 380 15.35 96.78 -0.33
C ASN A 380 16.33 97.57 -1.23
N GLN A 381 16.49 97.18 -2.50
CA GLN A 381 17.37 97.87 -3.46
C GLN A 381 16.76 99.18 -3.98
N VAL A 382 15.43 99.34 -3.95
CA VAL A 382 14.75 100.57 -4.41
C VAL A 382 15.18 101.79 -3.59
N GLY A 383 15.36 101.61 -2.27
CA GLY A 383 15.78 102.68 -1.36
C GLY A 383 17.27 103.03 -1.39
N SER A 384 18.12 102.18 -2.00
CA SER A 384 19.59 102.31 -1.89
C SER A 384 20.33 102.03 -3.18
N GLY A 385 21.13 103.01 -3.63
CA GLY A 385 22.05 102.85 -4.77
C GLY A 385 21.48 103.38 -6.09
N SER A 386 21.74 102.65 -7.17
CA SER A 386 21.60 103.18 -8.53
C SER A 386 20.16 103.50 -8.94
N VAL A 387 19.16 102.72 -8.50
CA VAL A 387 17.74 102.96 -8.84
C VAL A 387 17.30 104.36 -8.41
N LYS A 388 17.66 104.78 -7.19
CA LYS A 388 17.39 106.13 -6.69
C LYS A 388 18.08 107.21 -7.54
N TYR A 389 19.35 107.02 -7.88
CA TYR A 389 20.11 107.96 -8.73
C TYR A 389 19.47 108.17 -10.12
N TRP A 390 18.81 107.15 -10.69
CA TRP A 390 18.05 107.29 -11.95
C TRP A 390 16.64 107.90 -11.75
N GLY A 391 16.13 107.97 -10.52
CA GLY A 391 14.85 108.61 -10.18
C GLY A 391 14.96 110.07 -9.70
N ASP A 392 16.15 110.53 -9.30
CA ASP A 392 16.37 111.90 -8.82
C ASP A 392 16.24 112.94 -9.95
N LYS A 393 15.35 113.95 -9.77
CA LYS A 393 15.03 115.04 -10.73
C LYS A 393 16.25 115.93 -11.04
N SER A 394 17.16 115.46 -11.91
CA SER A 394 18.45 116.10 -12.24
C SER A 394 18.31 117.48 -12.87
N SER A 395 19.10 118.46 -12.40
CA SER A 395 18.87 119.90 -12.67
C SER A 395 20.14 120.66 -13.14
N ASP A 396 21.13 119.95 -13.67
CA ASP A 396 22.42 120.48 -14.15
C ASP A 396 22.25 121.49 -15.31
N ARG A 397 23.11 122.52 -15.40
CA ARG A 397 23.10 123.53 -16.48
C ARG A 397 23.33 122.91 -17.86
N ARG A 398 24.05 121.79 -17.95
CA ARG A 398 24.32 121.05 -19.21
C ARG A 398 23.07 120.37 -19.78
N LEU A 399 22.00 120.26 -19.00
CA LEU A 399 20.72 119.68 -19.39
C LEU A 399 19.66 120.75 -19.74
N LYS A 400 20.09 122.01 -19.93
CA LYS A 400 19.20 123.18 -20.06
C LYS A 400 19.68 124.14 -21.15
N GLU A 401 18.75 124.61 -21.95
CA GLU A 401 18.93 125.66 -22.97
C GLU A 401 17.98 126.84 -22.70
N ASN A 402 18.07 127.90 -23.51
CA ASN A 402 17.17 129.06 -23.47
C ASN A 402 16.98 129.71 -22.07
N ILE A 403 18.07 129.73 -21.28
CA ILE A 403 18.06 130.21 -19.89
C ILE A 403 17.97 131.75 -19.88
N THR A 404 16.79 132.28 -19.54
CA THR A 404 16.50 133.71 -19.38
C THR A 404 15.74 133.97 -18.07
N ASP A 405 15.60 135.25 -17.68
CA ASP A 405 14.78 135.64 -16.53
C ASP A 405 13.29 135.39 -16.80
N THR A 406 12.59 134.81 -15.82
CA THR A 406 11.15 134.52 -15.95
C THR A 406 10.29 135.78 -15.83
N ALA A 407 9.37 135.94 -16.78
CA ALA A 407 8.33 136.97 -16.76
C ALA A 407 7.14 136.63 -15.83
N VAL A 408 7.09 135.42 -15.27
CA VAL A 408 6.02 134.96 -14.38
C VAL A 408 6.01 135.78 -13.09
N LYS A 409 4.88 136.47 -12.84
CA LYS A 409 4.54 137.10 -11.57
C LYS A 409 4.06 136.03 -10.58
N ALA A 410 5.01 135.45 -9.85
CA ALA A 410 4.72 134.32 -8.99
C ALA A 410 3.98 134.74 -7.70
N LEU A 411 4.30 135.89 -7.13
CA LEU A 411 3.59 136.43 -5.96
C LEU A 411 2.11 136.67 -6.29
N ASP A 412 1.85 137.23 -7.46
CA ASP A 412 0.49 137.54 -7.90
C ASP A 412 -0.31 136.24 -8.22
N LYS A 413 0.34 135.18 -8.72
CA LYS A 413 -0.24 133.82 -8.83
C LYS A 413 -0.52 133.18 -7.46
N ILE A 414 0.45 133.18 -6.54
CA ILE A 414 0.31 132.58 -5.21
C ILE A 414 -0.82 133.26 -4.41
N ASN A 415 -0.94 134.58 -4.50
CA ASN A 415 -2.01 135.35 -3.83
C ASN A 415 -3.43 135.09 -4.36
N GLN A 416 -3.58 134.40 -5.51
CA GLN A 416 -4.88 133.97 -6.04
C GLN A 416 -5.29 132.58 -5.55
N LEU A 417 -4.37 131.81 -4.94
CA LEU A 417 -4.66 130.45 -4.46
C LEU A 417 -5.51 130.49 -3.19
N ASN A 418 -6.65 129.79 -3.25
CA ASN A 418 -7.55 129.61 -2.11
C ASN A 418 -7.05 128.47 -1.19
N MET A 419 -6.37 128.84 -0.11
CA MET A 419 -5.92 127.87 0.91
C MET A 419 -7.10 127.44 1.79
N VAL A 420 -7.42 126.15 1.79
CA VAL A 420 -8.58 125.59 2.50
C VAL A 420 -8.19 124.49 3.48
N ALA A 421 -8.97 124.34 4.55
CA ALA A 421 -8.98 123.17 5.42
C ALA A 421 -10.11 122.22 4.99
N PHE A 422 -9.90 120.90 5.02
CA PHE A 422 -10.92 119.93 4.57
C PHE A 422 -10.77 118.55 5.22
N ASP A 423 -11.85 117.76 5.18
CA ASP A 423 -11.87 116.35 5.60
C ASP A 423 -11.97 115.43 4.38
N PHE A 424 -11.15 114.38 4.33
CA PHE A 424 -11.31 113.33 3.31
C PHE A 424 -12.59 112.51 3.55
N ILE A 425 -13.44 112.41 2.52
CA ILE A 425 -14.77 111.79 2.63
C ILE A 425 -14.70 110.33 3.11
N GLU A 426 -13.75 109.55 2.64
CA GLU A 426 -13.59 108.14 3.01
C GLU A 426 -12.84 107.96 4.34
N SER A 427 -11.59 108.42 4.40
CA SER A 427 -10.69 108.16 5.55
C SER A 427 -10.97 109.01 6.79
N LYS A 428 -11.80 110.06 6.68
CA LYS A 428 -12.06 111.06 7.74
C LYS A 428 -10.78 111.73 8.29
N LYS A 429 -9.69 111.70 7.52
CA LYS A 429 -8.47 112.46 7.82
C LYS A 429 -8.77 113.96 7.63
N HIS A 430 -8.53 114.75 8.67
CA HIS A 430 -8.51 116.21 8.56
C HIS A 430 -7.20 116.70 7.93
N GLU A 431 -7.28 117.73 7.10
CA GLU A 431 -6.16 118.43 6.47
C GLU A 431 -6.33 119.94 6.73
N GLU A 432 -5.63 120.47 7.74
CA GLU A 432 -5.74 121.86 8.22
C GLU A 432 -5.41 122.93 7.15
N ILE A 433 -4.61 122.55 6.14
CA ILE A 433 -4.20 123.46 5.07
C ILE A 433 -3.85 122.68 3.79
N GLY A 434 -4.52 123.01 2.69
CA GLY A 434 -4.25 122.47 1.36
C GLY A 434 -4.97 123.25 0.27
N LEU A 435 -5.06 122.64 -0.92
CA LEU A 435 -5.64 123.23 -2.13
C LEU A 435 -6.66 122.27 -2.76
N ILE A 436 -7.73 122.84 -3.34
CA ILE A 436 -8.61 122.10 -4.26
C ILE A 436 -7.94 122.06 -5.63
N ALA A 437 -7.75 120.86 -6.19
CA ALA A 437 -7.00 120.67 -7.44
C ALA A 437 -7.60 121.42 -8.63
N GLN A 438 -8.93 121.44 -8.74
CA GLN A 438 -9.69 122.15 -9.77
C GLN A 438 -9.54 123.68 -9.66
N GLU A 439 -9.41 124.21 -8.44
CA GLU A 439 -9.19 125.66 -8.24
C GLU A 439 -7.74 126.01 -8.62
N ALA A 440 -6.77 125.23 -8.13
CA ALA A 440 -5.36 125.39 -8.45
C ALA A 440 -5.05 125.28 -9.95
N GLU A 441 -5.74 124.38 -10.68
CA GLU A 441 -5.59 124.21 -12.15
C GLU A 441 -5.84 125.52 -12.91
N THR A 442 -6.77 126.36 -12.46
CA THR A 442 -7.10 127.64 -13.12
C THR A 442 -6.03 128.72 -12.98
N ILE A 443 -5.14 128.60 -11.99
CA ILE A 443 -4.15 129.62 -11.62
C ILE A 443 -2.73 129.15 -11.97
N VAL A 444 -2.41 127.88 -11.71
CA VAL A 444 -1.10 127.25 -11.94
C VAL A 444 -1.29 125.82 -12.49
N PRO A 445 -1.75 125.66 -13.75
CA PRO A 445 -2.04 124.34 -14.32
C PRO A 445 -0.83 123.40 -14.33
N GLU A 446 0.40 123.95 -14.29
CA GLU A 446 1.65 123.20 -14.31
C GLU A 446 1.90 122.35 -13.04
N VAL A 447 1.12 122.55 -11.98
CA VAL A 447 1.18 121.74 -10.74
C VAL A 447 0.22 120.56 -10.72
N ILE A 448 -0.66 120.43 -11.72
CA ILE A 448 -1.68 119.38 -11.76
C ILE A 448 -1.16 118.18 -12.57
N SER A 449 -1.11 117.03 -11.90
CA SER A 449 -0.85 115.75 -12.51
C SER A 449 -2.16 115.00 -12.76
N ARG A 450 -2.24 114.34 -13.90
CA ARG A 450 -3.37 113.51 -14.34
C ARG A 450 -2.85 112.10 -14.64
N ASP A 451 -3.67 111.09 -14.39
CA ASP A 451 -3.35 109.71 -14.74
C ASP A 451 -3.27 109.56 -16.28
N PRO A 452 -2.13 109.16 -16.86
CA PRO A 452 -1.99 109.00 -18.31
C PRO A 452 -2.89 107.91 -18.90
N ASP A 453 -3.20 106.86 -18.13
CA ASP A 453 -4.03 105.73 -18.55
C ASP A 453 -5.52 105.96 -18.23
N ASN A 454 -5.85 106.97 -17.40
CA ASN A 454 -7.21 107.37 -17.07
C ASN A 454 -7.38 108.91 -17.00
N PRO A 455 -7.53 109.60 -18.16
CA PRO A 455 -7.63 111.07 -18.22
C PRO A 455 -8.81 111.70 -17.45
N ASP A 456 -9.88 110.93 -17.21
CA ASP A 456 -11.07 111.31 -16.45
C ASP A 456 -10.97 110.94 -14.95
N GLY A 457 -9.79 110.49 -14.50
CA GLY A 457 -9.49 110.17 -13.10
C GLY A 457 -9.39 111.41 -12.19
N TYR A 458 -9.11 111.17 -10.91
CA TYR A 458 -8.91 112.26 -9.94
C TYR A 458 -7.67 113.11 -10.29
N LEU A 459 -7.80 114.42 -10.11
CA LEU A 459 -6.67 115.35 -10.26
C LEU A 459 -5.73 115.24 -9.06
N HIS A 460 -4.43 115.15 -9.32
CA HIS A 460 -3.39 115.14 -8.29
C HIS A 460 -2.60 116.44 -8.31
N ILE A 461 -2.21 116.95 -7.14
CA ILE A 461 -1.38 118.17 -7.01
C ILE A 461 0.07 117.76 -6.73
N ASP A 462 1.01 118.05 -7.63
CA ASP A 462 2.45 118.01 -7.31
C ASP A 462 2.81 119.25 -6.48
N TYR A 463 2.66 119.15 -5.15
CA TYR A 463 3.07 120.20 -4.22
C TYR A 463 4.57 120.57 -4.34
N THR A 464 5.43 119.72 -4.93
CA THR A 464 6.83 120.08 -5.22
C THR A 464 6.97 121.05 -6.39
N ALA A 465 6.01 121.06 -7.32
CA ALA A 465 5.98 122.00 -8.45
C ALA A 465 5.65 123.44 -8.03
N PHE A 466 5.07 123.66 -6.84
CA PHE A 466 4.91 125.01 -6.27
C PHE A 466 6.21 125.62 -5.72
N VAL A 467 7.24 124.82 -5.40
CA VAL A 467 8.46 125.32 -4.75
C VAL A 467 9.18 126.44 -5.53
N PRO A 468 9.33 126.37 -6.88
CA PRO A 468 9.87 127.47 -7.67
C PRO A 468 8.99 128.73 -7.66
N TYR A 469 7.66 128.58 -7.67
CA TYR A 469 6.72 129.71 -7.58
C TYR A 469 6.83 130.40 -6.22
N LEU A 470 6.87 129.65 -5.12
CA LEU A 470 7.06 130.19 -3.77
C LEU A 470 8.40 130.92 -3.63
N LEU A 471 9.48 130.36 -4.16
CA LEU A 471 10.80 131.01 -4.17
C LEU A 471 10.79 132.34 -4.94
N LYS A 472 10.17 132.37 -6.12
CA LYS A 472 10.02 133.59 -6.93
C LYS A 472 9.09 134.62 -6.27
N ALA A 473 8.02 134.17 -5.62
CA ALA A 473 7.08 135.03 -4.89
C ALA A 473 7.76 135.77 -3.73
N VAL A 474 8.64 135.08 -2.97
CA VAL A 474 9.43 135.70 -1.90
C VAL A 474 10.42 136.73 -2.45
N GLN A 475 11.05 136.47 -3.61
CA GLN A 475 11.90 137.47 -4.28
C GLN A 475 11.12 138.71 -4.74
N GLU A 476 9.91 138.53 -5.26
CA GLU A 476 9.03 139.64 -5.67
C GLU A 476 8.49 140.44 -4.46
N LEU A 477 8.26 139.78 -3.32
CA LEU A 477 7.90 140.42 -2.07
C LEU A 477 9.04 141.30 -1.53
N ASP A 478 10.26 140.76 -1.47
CA ASP A 478 11.49 141.47 -1.07
C ASP A 478 11.76 142.71 -1.95
N GLN A 479 11.51 142.61 -3.27
CA GLN A 479 11.58 143.74 -4.18
C GLN A 479 10.51 144.81 -3.87
N LYS A 480 9.23 144.42 -3.73
CA LYS A 480 8.14 145.35 -3.38
C LYS A 480 8.38 146.04 -2.03
N ILE A 481 8.97 145.36 -1.05
CA ILE A 481 9.36 145.95 0.25
C ILE A 481 10.45 147.02 0.07
N LYS A 482 11.52 146.72 -0.67
CA LYS A 482 12.64 147.67 -0.91
C LYS A 482 12.23 148.86 -1.77
N GLU A 483 11.19 148.74 -2.58
CA GLU A 483 10.56 149.86 -3.30
C GLU A 483 9.71 150.71 -2.35
N MET A 484 8.90 150.09 -1.48
CA MET A 484 8.13 150.77 -0.44
C MET A 484 9.02 151.57 0.53
N GLU A 485 10.12 150.96 1.01
CA GLU A 485 11.09 151.60 1.91
C GLU A 485 11.67 152.88 1.29
N LYS A 486 12.09 152.84 0.01
CA LYS A 486 12.62 154.00 -0.73
C LYS A 486 11.61 155.10 -1.04
N LEU A 487 10.32 154.82 -0.89
CA LEU A 487 9.23 155.79 -1.13
C LEU A 487 8.74 156.47 0.17
N HIS A 488 9.10 155.93 1.34
CA HIS A 488 8.55 156.35 2.63
C HIS A 488 9.60 156.52 3.75
N GLY A 489 10.89 156.37 3.45
CA GLY A 489 12.03 156.56 4.36
C GLY A 489 13.22 157.25 3.68
#